data_AF-A0A9D5G506-F1
#
_entry.id   AF-A0A9D5G506-F1
#
_cell.length_a   1.000
_cell.length_b   1.000
_cell.length_c   1.000
_cell.angle_alpha   90.00
_cell.angle_beta   90.00
_cell.angle_gamma   90.00
#
_symmetry.space_group_name_H-M   'P 1'
#
loop_
_entity.id
_entity.type
_entity.pdbx_description
1 polymer ?
#
loop_
_entity_poly.entity_id
_entity_poly.type
_entity_poly.pdbx_seq_one_letter_code
_entity_poly.pdbx_strand_id
1 'polypeptide(L)'
;MKKLVAVANCVMCATCYSLCPVVSVDPAFSGPAAIAYAYRFIEDTRDGQQKERVAQISDDYLWLCAHCYACSYCPKHVDPHDRIIDTKRRSIQVGLTDAPGPRHALVVAKTIKQTGMLAENEVIAGTIGRFNFKGLLKVMPLGLRMASKGKVPPLFMHPVQKVDEIRTIFETMEVPIAS
;
A
#
# COMPACT_ATOMS: atom_id res chain seq x y z
N MET A 1 -9.83 -20.32 2.04
CA MET A 1 -11.07 -20.44 2.85
C MET A 1 -10.94 -19.98 4.31
N LYS A 2 -9.90 -20.38 5.08
CA LYS A 2 -9.75 -19.99 6.51
C LYS A 2 -9.83 -18.47 6.77
N LYS A 3 -9.19 -17.64 5.93
CA LYS A 3 -9.21 -16.17 6.05
C LYS A 3 -10.62 -15.56 5.89
N LEU A 4 -11.40 -16.05 4.92
CA LEU A 4 -12.77 -15.59 4.68
C LEU A 4 -13.71 -15.89 5.85
N VAL A 5 -13.58 -17.08 6.45
CA VAL A 5 -14.34 -17.47 7.64
C VAL A 5 -14.00 -16.57 8.83
N ALA A 6 -12.72 -16.27 9.03
CA ALA A 6 -12.30 -15.37 10.11
C ALA A 6 -12.92 -13.97 9.97
N VAL A 7 -12.96 -13.41 8.75
CA VAL A 7 -13.61 -12.12 8.49
C VAL A 7 -15.12 -12.16 8.68
N ALA A 8 -15.76 -13.27 8.30
CA ALA A 8 -17.19 -13.46 8.51
C ALA A 8 -17.59 -13.48 10.00
N ASN A 9 -16.64 -13.75 10.91
CA ASN A 9 -16.87 -13.69 12.36
C ASN A 9 -16.87 -12.25 12.93
N CYS A 10 -16.69 -11.22 12.10
CA CYS A 10 -16.80 -9.84 12.52
C CYS A 10 -18.22 -9.55 13.04
N VAL A 11 -18.32 -9.05 14.27
CA VAL A 11 -19.60 -8.69 14.91
C VAL A 11 -19.92 -7.20 14.84
N MET A 12 -19.21 -6.46 14.00
CA MET A 12 -19.40 -5.01 13.80
C MET A 12 -19.36 -4.17 15.10
N CYS A 13 -18.52 -4.56 16.07
CA CYS A 13 -18.35 -3.86 17.35
C CYS A 13 -17.59 -2.52 17.27
N ALA A 14 -17.08 -2.15 16.10
CA ALA A 14 -16.32 -0.92 15.85
C ALA A 14 -15.01 -0.72 16.65
N THR A 15 -14.54 -1.66 17.47
CA THR A 15 -13.28 -1.52 18.23
C THR A 15 -12.09 -1.14 17.36
N CYS A 16 -11.93 -1.79 16.21
CA CYS A 16 -10.85 -1.48 15.28
C CYS A 16 -10.95 -0.08 14.67
N TYR A 17 -12.16 0.45 14.52
CA TYR A 17 -12.40 1.81 14.03
C TYR A 17 -11.96 2.84 15.08
N SER A 18 -12.41 2.66 16.34
CA SER A 18 -12.05 3.53 17.46
C SER A 18 -10.55 3.55 17.78
N LEU A 19 -9.86 2.42 17.58
CA LEU A 19 -8.42 2.33 17.82
C LEU A 19 -7.56 2.91 16.68
N CYS A 20 -8.14 3.15 15.50
CA CYS A 20 -7.34 3.57 14.35
C CYS A 20 -7.07 5.08 14.39
N PRO A 21 -5.80 5.52 14.48
CA PRO A 21 -5.47 6.95 14.48
C PRO A 21 -5.78 7.61 13.13
N VAL A 22 -5.67 6.87 12.02
CA VAL A 22 -5.92 7.42 10.68
C VAL A 22 -7.35 7.91 10.54
N VAL A 23 -8.32 7.15 11.06
CA VAL A 23 -9.74 7.53 11.06
C VAL A 23 -9.97 8.88 11.75
N SER A 24 -9.19 9.18 12.79
CA SER A 24 -9.30 10.44 13.53
C SER A 24 -8.66 11.64 12.82
N VAL A 25 -7.73 11.38 11.90
CA VAL A 25 -6.96 12.42 11.19
C VAL A 25 -7.56 12.71 9.82
N ASP A 26 -7.96 11.66 9.10
CA ASP A 26 -8.47 11.75 7.75
C ASP A 26 -9.86 11.10 7.65
N PRO A 27 -10.94 11.89 7.54
CA PRO A 27 -12.30 11.36 7.42
C PRO A 27 -12.53 10.66 6.09
N ALA A 28 -11.66 10.83 5.09
CA ALA A 28 -11.73 10.05 3.87
C ALA A 28 -11.41 8.57 4.15
N PHE A 29 -10.69 8.22 5.20
CA PHE A 29 -10.43 6.81 5.50
C PHE A 29 -11.68 6.11 6.06
N SER A 30 -12.32 5.23 5.28
CA SER A 30 -13.52 4.46 5.70
C SER A 30 -13.31 3.57 6.93
N GLY A 31 -12.06 3.37 7.33
CA GLY A 31 -11.71 2.60 8.50
C GLY A 31 -11.49 1.11 8.25
N PRO A 32 -10.86 0.43 9.22
CA PRO A 32 -10.40 -0.94 9.05
C PRO A 32 -11.53 -1.97 8.96
N ALA A 33 -12.64 -1.75 9.67
CA ALA A 33 -13.79 -2.66 9.64
C ALA A 33 -14.42 -2.74 8.24
N ALA A 34 -14.57 -1.58 7.58
CA ALA A 34 -15.18 -1.50 6.25
C ALA A 34 -14.32 -2.22 5.19
N ILE A 35 -13.01 -1.99 5.21
CA ILE A 35 -12.09 -2.65 4.26
C ILE A 35 -11.99 -4.16 4.53
N ALA A 36 -11.96 -4.58 5.80
CA ALA A 36 -11.99 -6.00 6.14
C ALA A 36 -13.29 -6.66 5.69
N TYR A 37 -14.43 -5.98 5.80
CA TYR A 37 -15.70 -6.48 5.28
C TYR A 37 -15.71 -6.58 3.75
N ALA A 38 -15.16 -5.58 3.05
CA ALA A 38 -15.02 -5.61 1.60
C ALA A 38 -14.11 -6.75 1.12
N TYR A 39 -13.00 -7.01 1.83
CA TYR A 39 -12.11 -8.14 1.57
C TYR A 39 -12.87 -9.47 1.48
N ARG A 40 -13.90 -9.66 2.32
CA ARG A 40 -14.73 -10.86 2.30
C ARG A 40 -15.30 -11.13 0.90
N PHE A 41 -15.83 -10.11 0.23
CA PHE A 41 -16.44 -10.25 -1.08
C PHE A 41 -15.40 -10.23 -2.20
N ILE A 42 -14.33 -9.48 -2.03
CA ILE A 42 -13.22 -9.41 -2.98
C ILE A 42 -12.56 -10.78 -3.17
N GLU A 43 -12.37 -11.53 -2.09
CA GLU A 43 -11.72 -12.84 -2.13
C GLU A 43 -12.70 -14.02 -2.23
N ASP A 44 -14.02 -13.76 -2.21
CA ASP A 44 -15.03 -14.81 -2.39
C ASP A 44 -15.14 -15.18 -3.87
N THR A 45 -14.69 -16.38 -4.22
CA THR A 45 -14.73 -16.88 -5.60
C THR A 45 -16.15 -17.01 -6.15
N ARG A 46 -17.19 -17.04 -5.30
CA ARG A 46 -18.59 -17.12 -5.72
C ARG A 46 -19.14 -15.79 -6.23
N ASP A 47 -18.50 -14.69 -5.85
CA ASP A 47 -18.99 -13.35 -6.16
C ASP A 47 -18.69 -12.93 -7.61
N GLY A 48 -17.52 -13.34 -8.13
CA GLY A 48 -17.14 -13.14 -9.53
C GLY A 48 -16.80 -11.69 -9.93
N GLN A 49 -17.00 -10.68 -9.08
CA GLN A 49 -16.79 -9.25 -9.40
C GLN A 49 -15.58 -8.66 -8.66
N GLN A 50 -14.48 -9.39 -8.66
CA GLN A 50 -13.32 -9.05 -7.85
C GLN A 50 -12.71 -7.69 -8.23
N LYS A 51 -12.52 -7.44 -9.53
CA LYS A 51 -11.86 -6.21 -10.01
C LYS A 51 -12.70 -4.98 -9.70
N GLU A 52 -14.01 -5.08 -9.93
CA GLU A 52 -14.99 -4.02 -9.70
C GLU A 52 -15.06 -3.65 -8.22
N ARG A 53 -15.09 -4.65 -7.32
CA ARG A 53 -15.12 -4.42 -5.88
C ARG A 53 -13.85 -3.79 -5.35
N VAL A 54 -12.70 -4.23 -5.85
CA VAL A 54 -11.43 -3.64 -5.43
C VAL A 54 -11.36 -2.20 -5.93
N ALA A 55 -11.78 -1.92 -7.17
CA ALA A 55 -11.80 -0.56 -7.71
C ALA A 55 -12.65 0.40 -6.85
N GLN A 56 -13.79 -0.06 -6.32
CA GLN A 56 -14.65 0.75 -5.45
C GLN A 56 -13.99 1.23 -4.15
N ILE A 57 -12.95 0.53 -3.67
CA ILE A 57 -12.25 0.88 -2.43
C ILE A 57 -10.79 1.27 -2.64
N SER A 58 -10.25 1.01 -3.84
CA SER A 58 -8.83 1.13 -4.16
C SER A 58 -8.31 2.56 -4.14
N ASP A 59 -9.18 3.58 -4.25
CA ASP A 59 -8.77 4.97 -4.24
C ASP A 59 -8.51 5.46 -2.80
N ASP A 60 -8.88 6.70 -2.45
CA ASP A 60 -8.57 7.43 -1.21
C ASP A 60 -9.04 6.74 0.10
N TYR A 61 -9.43 5.47 0.06
CA TYR A 61 -9.84 4.65 1.20
C TYR A 61 -8.78 3.59 1.54
N LEU A 62 -8.32 2.80 0.56
CA LEU A 62 -7.46 1.65 0.81
C LEU A 62 -6.02 2.03 1.19
N TRP A 63 -5.46 3.03 0.51
CA TRP A 63 -4.04 3.38 0.62
C TRP A 63 -3.71 4.33 1.78
N LEU A 64 -4.71 4.93 2.43
CA LEU A 64 -4.51 5.80 3.60
C LEU A 64 -4.09 5.04 4.87
N CYS A 65 -4.25 3.71 4.89
CA CYS A 65 -3.81 2.91 6.04
C CYS A 65 -2.30 3.10 6.28
N ALA A 66 -1.97 3.67 7.45
CA ALA A 66 -0.61 3.97 7.89
C ALA A 66 0.12 2.78 8.56
N HIS A 67 -0.43 1.56 8.48
CA HIS A 67 0.22 0.34 9.00
C HIS A 67 0.62 0.39 10.49
N CYS A 68 -0.21 1.00 11.34
CA CYS A 68 0.05 1.13 12.78
C CYS A 68 -0.38 -0.09 13.63
N TYR A 69 -0.99 -1.12 13.01
CA TYR A 69 -1.47 -2.36 13.66
C TYR A 69 -2.47 -2.21 14.82
N ALA A 70 -2.93 -0.99 15.15
CA ALA A 70 -3.88 -0.77 16.25
C ALA A 70 -5.22 -1.52 16.04
N CYS A 71 -5.63 -1.75 14.79
CA CYS A 71 -6.83 -2.50 14.48
C CYS A 71 -6.72 -4.02 14.71
N SER A 72 -5.52 -4.57 14.92
CA SER A 72 -5.29 -6.01 15.17
C SER A 72 -5.74 -6.45 16.57
N TYR A 73 -6.02 -5.53 17.49
CA TYR A 73 -6.66 -5.81 18.79
C TYR A 73 -8.16 -6.18 18.69
N CYS A 74 -8.58 -6.77 17.57
CA CYS A 74 -9.95 -7.21 17.37
C CYS A 74 -10.30 -8.35 18.33
N PRO A 75 -11.38 -8.24 19.14
CA PRO A 75 -11.76 -9.29 20.09
C PRO A 75 -12.23 -10.59 19.42
N LYS A 76 -12.52 -10.55 18.12
CA LYS A 76 -12.91 -11.71 17.30
C LYS A 76 -11.76 -12.27 16.47
N HIS A 77 -10.54 -11.73 16.63
CA HIS A 77 -9.35 -12.16 15.88
C HIS A 77 -9.56 -12.16 14.35
N VAL A 78 -10.34 -11.20 13.84
CA VAL A 78 -10.55 -10.98 12.39
C VAL A 78 -9.26 -10.53 11.71
N ASP A 79 -8.41 -9.84 12.47
CA ASP A 79 -7.20 -9.15 12.05
C ASP A 79 -7.39 -8.23 10.83
N PRO A 80 -8.10 -7.10 11.00
CA PRO A 80 -8.40 -6.17 9.92
C PRO A 80 -7.17 -5.61 9.20
N HIS A 81 -6.03 -5.46 9.91
CA HIS A 81 -4.79 -4.96 9.31
C HIS A 81 -4.38 -5.83 8.12
N ASP A 82 -4.22 -7.13 8.35
CA ASP A 82 -3.77 -8.05 7.32
C ASP A 82 -4.75 -8.18 6.17
N ARG A 83 -6.05 -7.99 6.43
CA ARG A 83 -7.07 -7.92 5.37
C ARG A 83 -6.89 -6.69 4.48
N ILE A 84 -6.57 -5.54 5.06
CA ILE A 84 -6.22 -4.34 4.28
C ILE A 84 -4.99 -4.59 3.40
N ILE A 85 -3.96 -5.26 3.94
CA ILE A 85 -2.75 -5.60 3.17
C ILE A 85 -3.07 -6.54 2.01
N ASP A 86 -3.85 -7.60 2.27
CA ASP A 86 -4.25 -8.54 1.24
C ASP A 86 -5.08 -7.85 0.15
N THR A 87 -5.96 -6.91 0.52
CA THR A 87 -6.70 -6.07 -0.44
C THR A 87 -5.79 -5.14 -1.25
N LYS A 88 -4.77 -4.51 -0.64
CA LYS A 88 -3.74 -3.71 -1.34
C LYS A 88 -2.96 -4.56 -2.35
N ARG A 89 -2.63 -5.81 -2.01
CA ARG A 89 -2.01 -6.75 -2.94
C ARG A 89 -2.96 -7.08 -4.09
N ARG A 90 -4.23 -7.32 -3.77
CA ARG A 90 -5.24 -7.64 -4.78
C ARG A 90 -5.42 -6.51 -5.79
N SER A 91 -5.45 -5.24 -5.36
CA SER A 91 -5.57 -4.11 -6.29
C SER A 91 -4.44 -4.05 -7.31
N ILE A 92 -3.21 -4.31 -6.87
CA ILE A 92 -2.06 -4.45 -7.78
C ILE A 92 -2.24 -5.64 -8.74
N GLN A 93 -2.67 -6.80 -8.22
CA GLN A 93 -2.86 -8.02 -9.03
C GLN A 93 -3.92 -7.88 -10.11
N VAL A 94 -4.99 -7.11 -9.86
CA VAL A 94 -6.04 -6.86 -10.87
C VAL A 94 -5.72 -5.69 -11.81
N GLY A 95 -4.51 -5.13 -11.71
CA GLY A 95 -4.01 -4.06 -12.59
C GLY A 95 -4.43 -2.64 -12.20
N LEU A 96 -4.93 -2.41 -10.98
CA LEU A 96 -5.28 -1.07 -10.49
C LEU A 96 -4.04 -0.36 -9.96
N THR A 97 -3.11 -0.03 -10.87
CA THR A 97 -1.78 0.50 -10.53
C THR A 97 -1.62 1.99 -10.78
N ASP A 98 -2.62 2.65 -11.33
CA ASP A 98 -2.51 4.05 -11.76
C ASP A 98 -2.68 5.08 -10.64
N ALA A 99 -3.15 4.69 -9.46
CA ALA A 99 -3.26 5.61 -8.34
C ALA A 99 -1.89 5.86 -7.66
N PRO A 100 -1.70 6.99 -6.94
CA PRO A 100 -0.45 7.29 -6.25
C PRO A 100 -0.02 6.21 -5.25
N GLY A 101 -0.95 5.60 -4.51
CA GLY A 101 -0.67 4.53 -3.54
C GLY A 101 -0.01 3.29 -4.16
N PRO A 102 -0.67 2.63 -5.15
CA PRO A 102 -0.08 1.51 -5.88
C PRO A 102 1.26 1.87 -6.54
N ARG A 103 1.36 3.04 -7.20
CA ARG A 103 2.62 3.51 -7.80
C ARG A 103 3.74 3.61 -6.78
N HIS A 104 3.47 4.20 -5.63
CA HIS A 104 4.43 4.32 -4.55
C HIS A 104 4.95 2.95 -4.13
N ALA A 105 4.06 2.01 -3.83
CA ALA A 105 4.43 0.66 -3.41
C ALA A 105 5.29 -0.06 -4.47
N LEU A 106 4.91 0.03 -5.74
CA LEU A 106 5.64 -0.58 -6.85
C LEU A 106 7.03 0.03 -7.06
N VAL A 107 7.15 1.35 -6.97
CA VAL A 107 8.44 2.05 -7.14
C VAL A 107 9.37 1.76 -5.96
N VAL A 108 8.84 1.72 -4.73
CA VAL A 108 9.61 1.30 -3.55
C VAL A 108 10.16 -0.11 -3.75
N ALA A 109 9.31 -1.08 -4.09
CA ALA A 109 9.73 -2.46 -4.35
C ALA A 109 10.78 -2.54 -5.46
N LYS A 110 10.57 -1.82 -6.57
CA LYS A 110 11.52 -1.77 -7.69
C LYS A 110 12.89 -1.22 -7.28
N THR A 111 12.93 -0.11 -6.55
CA THR A 111 14.20 0.52 -6.15
C THR A 111 14.98 -0.39 -5.21
N ILE A 112 14.31 -1.00 -4.23
CA ILE A 112 14.93 -1.96 -3.31
C ILE A 112 15.41 -3.20 -4.06
N LYS A 113 14.66 -3.75 -5.03
CA LYS A 113 15.12 -4.88 -5.85
C LYS A 113 16.37 -4.55 -6.67
N GLN A 114 16.47 -3.31 -7.16
CA GLN A 114 17.58 -2.90 -8.03
C GLN A 114 18.86 -2.59 -7.27
N THR A 115 18.76 -1.83 -6.17
CA THR A 115 19.92 -1.28 -5.45
C THR A 115 20.06 -1.81 -4.03
N GLY A 116 19.06 -2.50 -3.49
CA GLY A 116 18.98 -2.84 -2.07
C GLY A 116 18.69 -1.66 -1.14
N MET A 117 18.46 -0.47 -1.71
CA MET A 117 18.18 0.75 -0.96
C MET A 117 16.97 1.50 -1.52
N LEU A 118 16.37 2.33 -0.68
CA LEU A 118 15.27 3.20 -1.08
C LEU A 118 15.80 4.43 -1.83
N ALA A 119 15.47 4.56 -3.12
CA ALA A 119 15.81 5.74 -3.91
C ALA A 119 14.75 6.82 -3.73
N GLU A 120 14.87 7.68 -2.72
CA GLU A 120 13.83 8.66 -2.34
C GLU A 120 13.39 9.58 -3.48
N ASN A 121 14.34 10.08 -4.26
CA ASN A 121 14.15 10.89 -5.47
C ASN A 121 13.30 10.16 -6.52
N GLU A 122 13.60 8.89 -6.76
CA GLU A 122 12.84 8.06 -7.70
C GLU A 122 11.45 7.73 -7.17
N VAL A 123 11.31 7.51 -5.85
CA VAL A 123 10.02 7.26 -5.19
C VAL A 123 9.10 8.47 -5.32
N ILE A 124 9.60 9.69 -5.10
CA ILE A 124 8.80 10.92 -5.23
C ILE A 124 8.33 11.08 -6.69
N ALA A 125 9.26 11.00 -7.66
CA ALA A 125 8.94 11.16 -9.07
C ALA A 125 8.01 10.04 -9.58
N GLY A 126 8.24 8.80 -9.16
CA GLY A 126 7.43 7.63 -9.52
C GLY A 126 6.01 7.67 -8.92
N THR A 127 5.87 8.15 -7.68
CA THR A 127 4.57 8.29 -6.99
C THR A 127 3.70 9.35 -7.65
N ILE A 128 4.24 10.56 -7.85
CA ILE A 128 3.53 11.69 -8.48
C ILE A 128 3.27 11.42 -9.97
N GLY A 129 4.12 10.60 -10.58
CA GLY A 129 4.16 10.28 -12.00
C GLY A 129 5.25 11.09 -12.70
N ARG A 130 6.17 10.41 -13.40
CA ARG A 130 7.35 11.04 -14.02
C ARG A 130 7.01 12.11 -15.07
N PHE A 131 5.82 12.04 -15.66
CA PHE A 131 5.33 13.00 -16.65
C PHE A 131 4.40 14.07 -16.06
N ASN A 132 4.09 14.02 -14.77
CA ASN A 132 3.21 14.99 -14.11
C ASN A 132 3.99 16.22 -13.64
N PHE A 133 4.36 17.08 -14.60
CA PHE A 133 5.16 18.29 -14.35
C PHE A 133 4.51 19.22 -13.31
N LYS A 134 3.19 19.41 -13.37
CA LYS A 134 2.45 20.23 -12.40
C LYS A 134 2.59 19.69 -10.98
N GLY A 135 2.48 18.38 -10.78
CA GLY A 135 2.66 17.74 -9.48
C GLY A 135 4.09 17.87 -8.97
N LEU A 136 5.08 17.67 -9.86
CA LEU A 136 6.49 17.79 -9.50
C LEU A 136 6.88 19.23 -9.12
N LEU A 137 6.32 20.23 -9.81
CA LEU A 137 6.54 21.64 -9.50
C LEU A 137 6.03 22.01 -8.10
N LYS A 138 4.98 21.35 -7.59
CA LYS A 138 4.46 21.58 -6.22
C LYS A 138 5.41 21.10 -5.13
N VAL A 139 6.20 20.05 -5.38
CA VAL A 139 7.18 19.52 -4.41
C VAL A 139 8.57 20.17 -4.53
N MET A 140 8.83 20.90 -5.61
CA MET A 140 10.09 21.61 -5.83
C MET A 140 10.51 22.55 -4.68
N PRO A 141 9.61 23.36 -4.05
CA PRO A 141 10.01 24.21 -2.93
C PRO A 141 10.54 23.43 -1.72
N LEU A 142 10.00 22.23 -1.46
CA LEU A 142 10.51 21.35 -0.41
C LEU A 142 11.91 20.84 -0.77
N GLY A 143 12.11 20.41 -2.01
CA GLY A 143 13.42 19.99 -2.52
C GLY A 143 14.47 21.10 -2.39
N LEU A 144 14.13 22.35 -2.70
CA LEU A 144 15.04 23.48 -2.57
C LEU A 144 15.39 23.78 -1.10
N ARG A 145 14.44 23.63 -0.17
CA ARG A 145 14.70 23.74 1.28
C ARG A 145 15.57 22.59 1.80
N MET A 146 15.39 21.37 1.28
CA MET A 146 16.26 20.24 1.64
C MET A 146 17.68 20.49 1.12
N ALA A 147 17.81 21.04 -0.10
CA ALA A 147 19.09 21.42 -0.69
C ALA A 147 19.83 22.49 0.11
N SER A 148 19.14 23.54 0.54
CA SER A 148 19.76 24.57 1.39
C SER A 148 20.22 24.07 2.76
N LYS A 149 19.74 22.89 3.19
CA LYS A 149 20.16 22.21 4.42
C LYS A 149 21.14 21.06 4.19
N GLY A 150 21.59 20.84 2.95
CA GLY A 150 22.46 19.71 2.60
C GLY A 150 21.80 18.34 2.81
N LYS A 151 20.47 18.28 2.83
CA LYS A 151 19.66 17.07 3.04
C LYS A 151 19.09 16.53 1.73
N VAL A 152 19.78 16.74 0.61
CA VAL A 152 19.36 16.17 -0.67
C VAL A 152 19.76 14.71 -0.71
N PRO A 153 18.84 13.81 -1.08
CA PRO A 153 19.18 12.42 -1.31
C PRO A 153 20.22 12.28 -2.43
N PRO A 154 21.03 11.21 -2.44
CA PRO A 154 21.97 10.96 -3.52
C PRO A 154 21.24 10.86 -4.86
N LEU A 155 21.68 11.65 -5.85
CA LEU A 155 21.08 11.66 -7.19
C LEU A 155 21.25 10.31 -7.91
N PHE A 156 22.37 9.63 -7.63
CA PHE A 156 22.68 8.31 -8.13
C PHE A 156 22.92 7.38 -6.95
N MET A 157 22.17 6.28 -6.89
CA MET A 157 22.39 5.24 -5.89
C MET A 157 23.14 4.07 -6.52
N HIS A 158 24.16 3.61 -5.81
CA HIS A 158 24.85 2.38 -6.16
C HIS A 158 24.25 1.20 -5.40
N PRO A 159 24.24 -0.01 -5.99
CA PRO A 159 23.78 -1.19 -5.28
C PRO A 159 24.62 -1.47 -4.03
N VAL A 160 23.95 -1.95 -2.98
CA VAL A 160 24.61 -2.42 -1.76
C VAL A 160 25.45 -3.67 -2.02
N GLN A 161 26.40 -3.91 -1.12
CA GLN A 161 27.09 -5.20 -1.09
C GLN A 161 26.07 -6.32 -0.92
N LYS A 162 26.18 -7.39 -1.70
CA LYS A 162 25.25 -8.54 -1.72
C LYS A 162 23.82 -8.21 -2.20
N VAL A 163 23.65 -7.24 -3.10
CA VAL A 163 22.34 -6.98 -3.73
C VAL A 163 21.72 -8.22 -4.38
N ASP A 164 22.53 -9.19 -4.80
CA ASP A 164 22.03 -10.43 -5.39
C ASP A 164 21.24 -11.29 -4.39
N GLU A 165 21.61 -11.30 -3.10
CA GLU A 165 20.81 -11.97 -2.05
C GLU A 165 19.41 -11.32 -1.94
N ILE A 166 19.34 -9.99 -2.06
CA ILE A 166 18.06 -9.26 -2.06
C ILE A 166 17.25 -9.62 -3.29
N ARG A 167 17.87 -9.68 -4.48
CA ARG A 167 17.19 -10.08 -5.72
C ARG A 167 16.62 -11.49 -5.61
N THR A 168 17.37 -12.43 -5.04
CA THR A 168 16.89 -13.79 -4.78
C THR A 168 15.66 -13.81 -3.86
N ILE A 169 15.62 -12.96 -2.82
CA ILE A 169 14.44 -12.83 -1.95
C ILE A 169 13.22 -12.38 -2.78
N PHE A 170 13.38 -11.37 -3.62
CA PHE A 170 12.28 -10.92 -4.50
C PHE A 170 11.83 -12.02 -5.47
N GLU A 171 12.75 -12.71 -6.12
CA GLU A 171 12.45 -13.81 -7.05
C GLU A 171 11.73 -14.98 -6.37
N THR A 172 12.10 -15.27 -5.12
CA THR A 172 11.45 -16.35 -4.32
C THR A 172 10.05 -15.94 -3.85
N MET A 173 9.82 -14.65 -3.60
CA MET A 173 8.55 -14.13 -3.08
C MET A 173 7.59 -13.63 -4.16
N GLU A 174 8.06 -13.39 -5.39
CA GLU A 174 7.24 -12.96 -6.53
C GLU A 174 6.23 -14.06 -6.89
N VAL A 175 5.00 -13.93 -6.39
CA VAL A 175 3.84 -14.62 -6.94
C VAL A 175 3.58 -14.01 -8.32
N PRO A 176 3.47 -14.81 -9.40
CA PRO A 176 3.23 -14.27 -10.74
C PRO A 176 1.97 -13.39 -10.71
N ILE A 177 2.16 -12.10 -11.02
CA ILE A 177 1.05 -11.17 -11.25
C ILE A 177 0.37 -11.71 -12.51
N ALA A 178 -0.87 -12.18 -12.38
CA ALA A 178 -1.64 -12.69 -13.51
C ALA A 178 -1.67 -11.59 -14.58
N SER A 179 -1.02 -11.87 -15.72
CA SER A 179 -1.05 -11.06 -16.94
C SER A 179 -2.44 -11.06 -17.56
#